data_AF-A0A9P6Z1T9-F1
#
_entry.id   AF-A0A9P6Z1T9-F1
#
_cell.length_a   1.000
_cell.length_b   1.000
_cell.length_c   1.000
_cell.angle_alpha   90.00
_cell.angle_beta   90.00
_cell.angle_gamma   90.00
#
_symmetry.space_group_name_H-M   'P 1'
#
loop_
_entity.id
_entity.type
_entity.pdbx_description
1 polymer ?
#
loop_
_entity_poly.entity_id
_entity_poly.type
_entity_poly.pdbx_seq_one_letter_code
_entity_poly.pdbx_strand_id
1 'polypeptide(L)'
;MDSTESEQHSERIFTSQATTTAVDTTLDMNHTTININREFHNEETSTYWLPKDEDEQQRLTGQHFAFKELFEGNISSSVRQTLDFEKGISVLDVGCGSGVWIMDMVNDYPNCTYHGCDIADATNKILKVDQFTYSHGNVATGLPYEDNTFDFVHM
;
A
#
# COMPACT_ATOMS: atom_id res chain seq x y z
N MET A 1 43.22 -26.34 66.83
CA MET A 1 44.06 -26.12 65.64
C MET A 1 43.52 -27.07 64.60
N ASP A 2 42.78 -26.53 63.65
CA ASP A 2 42.09 -27.26 62.59
C ASP A 2 42.45 -26.60 61.24
N SER A 3 42.35 -27.40 60.19
CA SER A 3 42.39 -27.14 58.75
C SER A 3 43.75 -26.92 58.07
N THR A 4 44.07 -27.87 57.18
CA THR A 4 44.40 -27.77 55.72
C THR A 4 45.05 -29.09 55.29
N GLU A 5 44.98 -29.64 54.08
CA GLU A 5 44.28 -29.44 52.80
C GLU A 5 44.51 -30.75 52.00
N SER A 6 43.61 -31.11 51.09
CA SER A 6 43.68 -32.33 50.27
C SER A 6 43.76 -31.99 48.79
N GLU A 7 44.78 -32.51 48.09
CA GLU A 7 44.80 -32.60 46.62
C GLU A 7 45.15 -34.02 46.19
N GLN A 8 44.35 -34.62 45.31
CA GLN A 8 44.72 -35.81 44.55
C GLN A 8 44.51 -35.57 43.05
N HIS A 9 45.55 -35.94 42.31
CA HIS A 9 45.77 -35.83 40.88
C HIS A 9 45.11 -37.00 40.13
N SER A 10 44.53 -36.77 38.95
CA SER A 10 44.19 -37.85 38.00
C SER A 10 44.31 -37.36 36.56
N GLU A 11 45.14 -38.05 35.78
CA GLU A 11 45.48 -37.82 34.38
C GLU A 11 44.30 -38.11 33.43
N ARG A 12 44.11 -37.28 32.40
CA ARG A 12 43.12 -37.49 31.33
C ARG A 12 43.79 -37.98 30.04
N ILE A 13 43.31 -39.12 29.53
CA ILE A 13 43.69 -39.69 28.23
C ILE A 13 42.96 -38.93 27.10
N PHE A 14 43.73 -38.54 26.09
CA PHE A 14 43.27 -37.81 24.89
C PHE A 14 42.76 -38.81 23.83
N THR A 15 41.53 -38.65 23.34
CA THR A 15 41.04 -39.38 22.16
C THR A 15 40.66 -38.37 21.08
N SER A 16 41.33 -38.47 19.93
CA SER A 16 41.06 -37.68 18.71
C SER A 16 39.97 -38.38 17.90
N GLN A 17 38.91 -37.65 17.54
CA GLN A 17 37.98 -38.07 16.49
C GLN A 17 37.95 -37.01 15.39
N ALA A 18 38.10 -37.47 14.15
CA ALA A 18 38.14 -36.66 12.94
C ALA A 18 36.76 -36.10 12.60
N THR A 19 36.68 -34.78 12.42
CA THR A 19 35.48 -34.07 11.96
C THR A 19 35.32 -34.26 10.45
N THR A 20 34.31 -35.01 10.03
CA THR A 20 33.81 -34.98 8.65
C THR A 20 32.65 -33.99 8.59
N THR A 21 32.85 -32.86 7.94
CA THR A 21 31.82 -31.85 7.66
C THR A 21 30.89 -32.39 6.58
N ALA A 22 29.67 -32.79 6.96
CA ALA A 22 28.58 -32.91 6.01
C ALA A 22 28.08 -31.51 5.68
N VAL A 23 28.14 -31.12 4.40
CA VAL A 23 27.53 -29.89 3.91
C VAL A 23 26.02 -30.15 3.85
N ASP A 24 25.31 -29.66 4.86
CA ASP A 24 23.85 -29.71 4.88
C ASP A 24 23.32 -28.76 3.80
N THR A 25 22.82 -29.33 2.72
CA THR A 25 22.21 -28.58 1.62
C THR A 25 20.72 -28.47 1.92
N THR A 26 20.37 -27.74 2.99
CA THR A 26 18.98 -27.35 3.21
C THR A 26 18.64 -26.33 2.13
N LEU A 27 17.80 -26.76 1.18
CA LEU A 27 17.10 -25.84 0.30
C LEU A 27 16.23 -24.98 1.22
N ASP A 28 16.66 -23.73 1.43
CA ASP A 28 15.84 -22.70 2.07
C ASP A 28 14.67 -22.40 1.13
N MET A 29 13.64 -23.24 1.24
CA MET A 29 12.35 -23.00 0.63
C MET A 29 11.76 -21.83 1.41
N ASN A 30 12.05 -20.61 0.94
CA ASN A 30 11.35 -19.39 1.32
C ASN A 30 9.86 -19.68 1.28
N HIS A 31 9.30 -20.04 2.44
CA HIS A 31 7.88 -20.32 2.57
C HIS A 31 7.23 -18.96 2.38
N THR A 32 6.72 -18.70 1.16
CA THR A 32 5.96 -17.49 0.89
C THR A 32 4.71 -17.58 1.76
N THR A 33 4.72 -16.95 2.92
CA THR A 33 3.57 -16.91 3.81
C THR A 33 2.52 -16.06 3.12
N ILE A 34 1.58 -16.70 2.42
CA ILE A 34 0.43 -16.02 1.85
C ILE A 34 -0.33 -15.41 3.03
N ASN A 35 -0.49 -14.08 3.02
CA ASN A 35 -1.30 -13.40 4.03
C ASN A 35 -2.77 -13.81 3.84
N ILE A 36 -3.23 -14.73 4.70
CA ILE A 36 -4.61 -15.22 4.69
C ILE A 36 -5.59 -14.27 5.39
N ASN A 37 -5.09 -13.30 6.15
CA ASN A 37 -5.91 -12.37 6.92
C ASN A 37 -6.10 -11.07 6.13
N ARG A 38 -6.99 -11.13 5.14
CA ARG A 38 -7.36 -9.96 4.34
C ARG A 38 -8.43 -9.15 5.05
N GLU A 39 -8.35 -7.82 4.97
CA GLU A 39 -9.35 -6.91 5.53
C GLU A 39 -10.28 -6.39 4.44
N PHE A 40 -11.58 -6.28 4.70
CA PHE A 40 -12.59 -5.83 3.73
C PHE A 40 -13.40 -4.67 4.30
N HIS A 41 -14.14 -3.96 3.45
CA HIS A 41 -15.16 -3.02 3.94
C HIS A 41 -16.31 -3.78 4.61
N ASN A 42 -17.06 -3.07 5.46
CA ASN A 42 -18.22 -3.60 6.18
C ASN A 42 -19.55 -2.99 5.68
N GLU A 43 -19.54 -2.34 4.51
CA GLU A 43 -20.75 -1.76 3.92
C GLU A 43 -21.69 -2.87 3.41
N GLU A 44 -22.82 -3.07 4.10
CA GLU A 44 -23.78 -4.16 3.82
C GLU A 44 -24.43 -4.05 2.43
N THR A 45 -24.57 -2.83 1.92
CA THR A 45 -25.20 -2.55 0.63
C THR A 45 -24.26 -2.69 -0.56
N SER A 46 -22.98 -2.98 -0.31
CA SER A 46 -21.96 -3.04 -1.35
C SER A 46 -21.68 -4.46 -1.79
N THR A 47 -21.55 -4.63 -3.11
CA THR A 47 -21.07 -5.86 -3.75
C THR A 47 -19.57 -5.83 -4.04
N TYR A 48 -18.87 -4.77 -3.63
CA TYR A 48 -17.42 -4.70 -3.81
C TYR A 48 -16.74 -5.74 -2.90
N TRP A 49 -15.75 -6.42 -3.44
CA TRP A 49 -15.25 -7.69 -2.90
C TRP A 49 -13.74 -7.73 -2.77
N LEU A 50 -13.05 -6.66 -3.19
CA LEU A 50 -11.61 -6.57 -3.01
C LEU A 50 -11.28 -6.14 -1.57
N PRO A 51 -10.13 -6.59 -1.04
CA PRO A 51 -9.66 -6.18 0.27
C PRO A 51 -9.36 -4.68 0.34
N LYS A 52 -9.04 -4.18 1.54
CA LYS A 52 -8.59 -2.81 1.79
C LYS A 52 -7.29 -2.73 2.60
N ASP A 53 -6.71 -3.89 2.94
CA ASP A 53 -5.46 -4.00 3.69
C ASP A 53 -4.26 -3.39 2.94
N GLU A 54 -3.16 -3.23 3.67
CA GLU A 54 -1.91 -2.65 3.16
C GLU A 54 -1.38 -3.37 1.91
N ASP A 55 -1.48 -4.71 1.87
CA ASP A 55 -1.07 -5.50 0.70
C ASP A 55 -1.89 -5.10 -0.54
N GLU A 56 -3.19 -4.86 -0.38
CA GLU A 56 -4.03 -4.34 -1.46
C GLU A 56 -3.68 -2.90 -1.85
N GLN A 57 -3.40 -2.03 -0.87
CA GLN A 57 -2.99 -0.64 -1.17
C GLN A 57 -1.67 -0.60 -1.94
N GLN A 58 -0.73 -1.50 -1.65
CA GLN A 58 0.51 -1.66 -2.41
C GLN A 58 0.23 -2.17 -3.82
N ARG A 59 -0.68 -3.15 -3.98
CA ARG A 59 -1.10 -3.64 -5.30
C ARG A 59 -1.72 -2.52 -6.15
N LEU A 60 -2.61 -1.71 -5.58
CA LEU A 60 -3.24 -0.55 -6.23
C LEU A 60 -2.20 0.51 -6.61
N THR A 61 -1.24 0.78 -5.72
CA THR A 61 -0.12 1.69 -5.98
C THR A 61 0.73 1.23 -7.16
N GLY A 62 1.10 -0.06 -7.21
CA GLY A 62 1.83 -0.62 -8.34
C GLY A 62 1.04 -0.57 -9.65
N GLN A 63 -0.27 -0.83 -9.58
CA GLN A 63 -1.17 -0.73 -10.72
C GLN A 63 -1.23 0.69 -11.29
N HIS A 64 -1.35 1.71 -10.43
CA HIS A 64 -1.36 3.12 -10.84
C HIS A 64 -0.11 3.47 -11.65
N PHE A 65 1.09 3.21 -11.12
CA PHE A 65 2.33 3.56 -11.81
C PHE A 65 2.56 2.72 -13.07
N ALA A 66 2.10 1.47 -13.11
CA ALA A 66 2.14 0.67 -14.33
C ALA A 66 1.26 1.27 -15.45
N PHE A 67 0.07 1.77 -15.11
CA PHE A 67 -0.80 2.44 -16.06
C PHE A 67 -0.28 3.82 -16.47
N LYS A 68 0.24 4.61 -15.53
CA LYS A 68 0.88 5.89 -15.85
C LYS A 68 2.00 5.72 -16.86
N GLU A 69 2.86 4.71 -16.66
CA GLU A 69 3.95 4.41 -17.61
C GLU A 69 3.40 3.97 -18.97
N LEU A 70 2.41 3.06 -18.98
CA LEU A 70 1.81 2.56 -20.23
C LEU A 70 1.14 3.67 -21.05
N PHE A 71 0.52 4.65 -20.40
CA PHE A 71 -0.21 5.75 -21.05
C PHE A 71 0.60 7.05 -21.12
N GLU A 72 1.87 7.03 -20.72
CA GLU A 72 2.79 8.16 -20.72
C GLU A 72 2.25 9.38 -19.93
N GLY A 73 1.51 9.15 -18.84
CA GLY A 73 0.98 10.19 -17.98
C GLY A 73 -0.29 9.80 -17.23
N ASN A 74 -0.71 10.68 -16.32
CA ASN A 74 -1.91 10.48 -15.49
C ASN A 74 -3.23 10.77 -16.24
N ILE A 75 -3.17 11.60 -17.27
CA ILE A 75 -4.32 12.05 -18.04
C ILE A 75 -4.06 11.85 -19.53
N SER A 76 -5.03 11.25 -20.21
CA SER A 76 -4.99 11.08 -21.66
C SER A 76 -4.81 12.41 -22.40
N SER A 77 -4.19 12.35 -23.58
CA SER A 77 -3.92 13.54 -24.39
C SER A 77 -5.18 14.29 -24.82
N SER A 78 -6.31 13.60 -25.02
CA SER A 78 -7.58 14.22 -25.40
C SER A 78 -8.19 15.04 -24.26
N VAL A 79 -8.13 14.54 -23.03
CA VAL A 79 -8.63 15.25 -21.84
C VAL A 79 -7.77 16.49 -21.57
N ARG A 80 -6.44 16.37 -21.65
CA ARG A 80 -5.51 17.52 -21.49
C ARG A 80 -5.70 18.62 -22.53
N GLN A 81 -6.21 18.29 -23.73
CA GLN A 81 -6.53 19.28 -24.76
C GLN A 81 -7.88 19.96 -24.54
N THR A 82 -8.76 19.37 -23.74
CA THR A 82 -10.13 19.85 -23.51
C THR A 82 -10.24 20.66 -22.23
N LEU A 83 -9.49 20.28 -21.19
CA LEU A 83 -9.53 20.88 -19.86
C LEU A 83 -8.20 21.57 -19.53
N ASP A 84 -8.29 22.72 -18.86
CA ASP A 84 -7.14 23.55 -18.50
C ASP A 84 -6.71 23.27 -17.05
N PHE A 85 -6.00 22.16 -16.85
CA PHE A 85 -5.47 21.76 -15.54
C PHE A 85 -4.47 22.77 -14.95
N GLU A 86 -3.77 23.52 -15.81
CA GLU A 86 -2.80 24.55 -15.38
C GLU A 86 -3.51 25.74 -14.73
N LYS A 87 -4.67 26.14 -15.27
CA LYS A 87 -5.52 27.17 -14.66
C LYS A 87 -6.16 26.71 -13.35
N GLY A 88 -6.30 25.40 -13.16
CA GLY A 88 -6.96 24.78 -12.03
C GLY A 88 -8.43 24.47 -12.34
N ILE A 89 -8.80 23.21 -12.12
CA ILE A 89 -10.16 22.69 -12.26
C ILE A 89 -10.54 21.87 -11.02
N SER A 90 -11.82 21.55 -10.87
CA SER A 90 -12.30 20.64 -9.82
C SER A 90 -12.38 19.20 -10.34
N VAL A 91 -11.69 18.29 -9.65
CA VAL A 91 -11.53 16.88 -10.04
C VAL A 91 -12.10 15.96 -8.97
N LEU A 92 -12.85 14.95 -9.39
CA LEU A 92 -13.28 13.83 -8.54
C LEU A 92 -12.60 12.53 -8.98
N ASP A 93 -12.06 11.78 -8.03
CA ASP A 93 -11.62 10.39 -8.20
C ASP A 93 -12.58 9.47 -7.42
N VAL A 94 -13.30 8.60 -8.13
CA VAL A 94 -14.30 7.69 -7.56
C VAL A 94 -13.67 6.32 -7.34
N GLY A 95 -13.79 5.77 -6.14
CA GLY A 95 -13.02 4.59 -5.74
C GLY A 95 -11.55 4.93 -5.53
N CYS A 96 -11.25 6.07 -4.90
CA CYS A 96 -9.90 6.62 -4.85
C CYS A 96 -8.88 5.76 -4.08
N GLY A 97 -9.32 4.76 -3.32
CA GLY A 97 -8.48 3.86 -2.53
C GLY A 97 -7.52 4.62 -1.60
N SER A 98 -6.22 4.37 -1.73
CA SER A 98 -5.17 5.09 -0.99
C SER A 98 -5.04 6.57 -1.37
N GLY A 99 -5.66 7.00 -2.47
CA GLY A 99 -5.52 8.31 -3.07
C GLY A 99 -4.25 8.48 -3.91
N VAL A 100 -3.54 7.39 -4.26
CA VAL A 100 -2.25 7.47 -4.96
C VAL A 100 -2.33 8.26 -6.27
N TRP A 101 -3.39 8.06 -7.06
CA TRP A 101 -3.60 8.78 -8.31
C TRP A 101 -3.79 10.29 -8.06
N ILE A 102 -4.60 10.65 -7.06
CA ILE A 102 -4.80 12.04 -6.65
C ILE A 102 -3.49 12.68 -6.21
N MET A 103 -2.70 12.01 -5.37
CA MET A 103 -1.44 12.56 -4.87
C MET A 103 -0.44 12.81 -5.99
N ASP A 104 -0.43 11.94 -7.00
CA ASP A 104 0.40 12.11 -8.19
C ASP A 104 -0.12 13.24 -9.09
N MET A 105 -1.45 13.37 -9.22
CA MET A 105 -2.08 14.51 -9.90
C MET A 105 -1.83 15.85 -9.20
N VAL A 106 -1.80 15.90 -7.86
CA VAL A 106 -1.43 17.11 -7.10
C VAL A 106 -0.01 17.56 -7.43
N ASN A 107 0.91 16.62 -7.65
CA ASN A 107 2.27 16.95 -8.06
C ASN A 107 2.33 17.50 -9.49
N ASP A 108 1.61 16.88 -10.42
CA ASP A 108 1.59 17.28 -11.84
C ASP A 108 0.81 18.59 -12.05
N TYR A 109 -0.31 18.78 -11.34
CA TYR A 109 -1.24 19.91 -11.49
C TYR A 109 -1.67 20.48 -10.13
N PRO A 110 -0.79 21.25 -9.46
CA PRO A 110 -1.02 21.75 -8.09
C PRO A 110 -2.09 22.83 -7.96
N ASN A 111 -2.54 23.41 -9.07
CA ASN A 111 -3.58 24.46 -9.09
C ASN A 111 -5.01 23.90 -9.05
N CYS A 112 -5.18 22.60 -9.25
CA CYS A 112 -6.49 21.94 -9.20
C CYS A 112 -6.94 21.66 -7.76
N THR A 113 -8.25 21.44 -7.60
CA THR A 113 -8.83 20.89 -6.36
C THR A 113 -9.28 19.47 -6.59
N TYR A 114 -9.00 18.60 -5.63
CA TYR A 114 -9.20 17.16 -5.74
C TYR A 114 -10.13 16.66 -4.66
N HIS A 115 -11.09 15.85 -5.09
CA HIS A 115 -11.99 15.13 -4.23
C HIS A 115 -11.81 13.64 -4.48
N GLY A 116 -11.78 12.86 -3.41
CA GLY A 116 -11.73 11.41 -3.47
C GLY A 116 -12.93 10.84 -2.75
N CYS A 117 -13.66 9.95 -3.40
CA CYS A 117 -14.77 9.24 -2.78
C CYS A 117 -14.49 7.74 -2.78
N ASP A 118 -14.51 7.11 -1.60
CA ASP A 118 -14.34 5.67 -1.49
C ASP A 118 -15.20 5.09 -0.37
N ILE A 119 -15.56 3.81 -0.53
CA ILE A 119 -16.28 3.02 0.45
C ILE A 119 -15.40 2.57 1.62
N ALA A 120 -14.09 2.62 1.46
CA ALA A 120 -13.10 2.34 2.48
C ALA A 120 -12.12 3.52 2.57
N ASP A 121 -11.94 4.03 3.77
CA ASP A 121 -10.94 5.07 4.00
C ASP A 121 -9.55 4.44 4.17
N ALA A 122 -8.83 4.31 3.06
CA ALA A 122 -7.45 3.82 3.00
C ALA A 122 -6.42 4.95 2.75
N THR A 123 -6.87 6.21 2.78
CA THR A 123 -6.02 7.36 2.48
C THR A 123 -4.95 7.58 3.56
N ASN A 124 -3.76 8.01 3.15
CA ASN A 124 -2.68 8.29 4.09
C ASN A 124 -2.97 9.56 4.91
N LYS A 125 -3.28 9.39 6.20
CA LYS A 125 -3.65 10.48 7.11
C LYS A 125 -2.51 11.44 7.48
N ILE A 126 -1.27 11.03 7.25
CA ILE A 126 -0.08 11.86 7.49
C ILE A 126 0.12 12.82 6.32
N LEU A 127 -0.15 12.37 5.10
CA LEU A 127 -0.02 13.16 3.88
C LEU A 127 -1.28 13.99 3.67
N LYS A 128 -1.40 15.07 4.45
CA LYS A 128 -2.42 16.09 4.22
C LYS A 128 -1.89 17.11 3.22
N VAL A 129 -2.58 17.23 2.09
CA VAL A 129 -2.36 18.28 1.10
C VAL A 129 -3.62 19.14 1.02
N ASP A 130 -3.45 20.46 0.95
CA ASP A 130 -4.57 21.41 1.03
C ASP A 130 -5.53 21.28 -0.16
N GLN A 131 -5.06 20.74 -1.28
CA GLN A 131 -5.87 20.55 -2.49
C GLN A 131 -6.79 19.32 -2.40
N PHE A 132 -6.60 18.40 -1.44
CA PHE A 132 -7.30 17.12 -1.40
C PHE A 132 -8.32 17.02 -0.27
N THR A 133 -9.57 16.71 -0.65
CA THR A 133 -10.66 16.39 0.27
C THR A 133 -11.14 14.96 0.08
N TYR A 134 -11.07 14.14 1.13
CA TYR A 134 -11.65 12.80 1.14
C TYR A 134 -13.12 12.83 1.58
N SER A 135 -13.95 11.97 0.99
CA SER A 135 -15.31 11.71 1.41
C SER A 135 -15.59 10.20 1.43
N HIS A 136 -16.08 9.70 2.56
CA HIS A 136 -16.55 8.32 2.62
C HIS A 136 -17.90 8.21 1.90
N GLY A 137 -18.05 7.26 0.99
CA GLY A 137 -19.30 7.07 0.26
C GLY A 137 -19.35 5.80 -0.59
N ASN A 138 -20.55 5.21 -0.67
CA ASN A 138 -20.83 4.10 -1.58
C ASN A 138 -21.41 4.65 -2.89
N VAL A 139 -20.60 4.66 -3.96
CA VAL A 139 -21.01 5.15 -5.29
C VAL A 139 -22.28 4.46 -5.83
N ALA A 140 -22.55 3.20 -5.45
CA ALA A 140 -23.74 2.49 -5.88
C ALA A 140 -25.04 3.09 -5.31
N THR A 141 -24.93 3.89 -4.24
CA THR A 141 -26.05 4.62 -3.62
C THR A 141 -26.11 6.09 -4.03
N GLY A 142 -25.20 6.53 -4.90
CA GLY A 142 -25.00 7.92 -5.27
C GLY A 142 -23.75 8.52 -4.64
N LEU A 143 -23.27 9.60 -5.25
CA LEU A 143 -22.11 10.34 -4.75
C LEU A 143 -22.55 11.41 -3.74
N PRO A 144 -21.73 11.70 -2.70
CA PRO A 144 -22.06 12.70 -1.68
C PRO A 144 -21.77 14.14 -2.15
N TYR A 145 -22.12 14.46 -3.40
CA TYR A 145 -21.85 15.76 -4.02
C TYR A 145 -23.08 16.23 -4.79
N GLU A 146 -23.23 17.55 -4.94
CA GLU A 146 -24.28 18.15 -5.74
C GLU A 146 -24.03 17.89 -7.25
N ASP A 147 -25.10 17.91 -8.04
CA ASP A 147 -25.00 17.79 -9.49
C ASP A 147 -24.13 18.93 -10.08
N ASN A 148 -23.37 18.61 -11.13
CA ASN A 148 -22.49 19.56 -11.84
C ASN A 148 -21.39 20.20 -10.97
N THR A 149 -20.89 19.48 -9.96
CA THR A 149 -19.81 19.97 -9.08
C THR A 149 -18.42 19.92 -9.74
N PHE A 150 -18.12 18.86 -10.51
CA PHE A 150 -16.76 18.59 -10.99
C PHE A 150 -16.62 18.81 -12.49
N ASP A 151 -15.49 19.36 -12.89
CA ASP A 151 -15.11 19.54 -14.30
C ASP A 151 -14.58 18.23 -14.90
N PHE A 152 -13.94 17.39 -14.07
CA PHE A 152 -13.39 16.10 -14.47
C PHE A 152 -13.67 15.02 -13.42
N VAL A 153 -14.03 13.82 -13.89
CA VAL A 153 -14.24 12.63 -13.06
C VAL A 153 -13.36 11.50 -13.56
N HIS A 154 -12.57 10.93 -12.65
CA HIS A 154 -11.72 9.76 -12.83
C HIS A 154 -12.29 8.56 -12.07
N MET A 155 -12.07 7.35 -12.60
CA MET A 155 -12.44 6.05 -12.02
C MET A 155 -11.44 4.98 -12.44
#